data_AF-A0A3P7DTP0-F1
#
_entry.id   AF-A0A3P7DTP0-F1
#
_cell.length_a   1.000
_cell.length_b   1.000
_cell.length_c   1.000
_cell.angle_alpha   90.00
_cell.angle_beta   90.00
_cell.angle_gamma   90.00
#
_symmetry.space_group_name_H-M   'P 1'
#
loop_
_entity.id
_entity.type
_entity.pdbx_description
1 polymer ?
#
loop_
_entity_poly.entity_id
_entity_poly.type
_entity_poly.pdbx_seq_one_letter_code
_entity_poly.pdbx_strand_id
1 'polypeptide(L)'
;MTVKYNLAVSTSRPWTLFKLLFRWRGSVWKSVTFELVIWLLFYFIIVAVFSNFFLFLHHRPFLQSVLCSMILDPKFEVREAAATTLSGLIHCHFFDVDHLIIDTFYEWSREENGTKRHAGVLALSAIVQAFPYSVPSFLPKILMQLCRHTCDKQPMQGTVKKALSEFKRTHQDNWHEHKMQFSEDQLSILTDLFVSPNYYV
;
A
#
# COMPACT_ATOMS: atom_id res chain seq x y z
N MET A 1 -2.21 32.37 -20.25
CA MET A 1 -0.81 32.86 -20.35
C MET A 1 0.13 31.68 -20.15
N THR A 2 0.78 31.20 -21.20
CA THR A 2 1.89 30.25 -21.12
C THR A 2 3.12 30.97 -20.57
N VAL A 3 3.44 30.75 -19.30
CA VAL A 3 4.65 31.32 -18.69
C VAL A 3 5.86 30.68 -19.35
N LYS A 4 6.78 31.48 -19.92
CA LYS A 4 8.03 30.99 -20.51
C LYS A 4 8.95 30.46 -19.40
N TYR A 5 9.01 29.14 -19.20
CA TYR A 5 9.92 28.50 -18.25
C TYR A 5 11.30 28.18 -18.85
N ASN A 6 11.39 28.05 -20.18
CA ASN A 6 12.59 27.56 -20.89
C ASN A 6 13.89 28.26 -20.47
N LEU A 7 13.88 29.59 -20.36
CA LEU A 7 15.07 30.36 -19.98
C LEU A 7 15.49 30.11 -18.51
N ALA A 8 14.53 29.90 -17.61
CA ALA A 8 14.84 29.64 -16.21
C ALA A 8 15.32 28.20 -16.00
N VAL A 9 14.73 27.24 -16.71
CA VAL A 9 15.15 25.83 -16.69
C VAL A 9 16.58 25.65 -17.23
N SER A 10 17.01 26.48 -18.19
CA SER A 10 18.37 26.42 -18.75
C SER A 10 19.45 27.05 -17.85
N THR A 11 19.13 27.57 -16.67
CA THR A 11 20.14 28.15 -15.76
C THR A 11 20.59 27.13 -14.71
N SER A 12 21.90 26.95 -14.57
CA SER A 12 22.55 26.03 -13.62
C SER A 12 22.58 26.51 -12.16
N ARG A 13 21.82 27.57 -11.81
CA ARG A 13 21.85 28.11 -10.44
C ARG A 13 21.03 27.20 -9.51
N PRO A 14 21.56 26.78 -8.35
CA PRO A 14 20.88 25.85 -7.44
C PRO A 14 19.53 26.39 -6.94
N TRP A 15 19.42 27.70 -6.76
CA TRP A 15 18.18 28.37 -6.33
C TRP A 15 17.10 28.47 -7.42
N THR A 16 17.45 28.29 -8.70
CA THR A 16 16.47 28.39 -9.78
C THR A 16 15.45 27.26 -9.68
N LEU A 17 15.85 26.07 -9.25
CA LEU A 17 14.93 24.94 -9.03
C LEU A 17 13.84 25.30 -8.00
N PHE A 18 14.23 25.77 -6.81
CA PHE A 18 13.28 26.17 -5.76
C PHE A 18 12.39 27.33 -6.22
N LYS A 19 12.98 28.33 -6.88
CA LYS A 19 12.21 29.46 -7.41
C LYS A 19 11.21 29.02 -8.49
N LEU A 20 11.58 28.07 -9.34
CA LEU A 20 10.69 27.47 -10.34
C LEU A 20 9.55 26.69 -9.69
N LEU A 21 9.86 25.84 -8.70
CA LEU A 21 8.88 25.08 -7.91
C LEU A 21 7.86 26.04 -7.26
N PHE A 22 8.30 27.03 -6.50
CA PHE A 22 7.40 28.01 -5.88
C PHE A 22 6.66 28.91 -6.89
N ARG A 23 7.18 29.06 -8.12
CA ARG A 23 6.51 29.80 -9.21
C ARG A 23 5.44 28.97 -9.92
N TRP A 24 5.49 27.64 -9.84
CA TRP A 24 4.44 26.73 -10.31
C TRP A 24 3.21 26.75 -9.39
N ARG A 25 2.65 27.95 -9.13
CA ARG A 25 1.61 28.23 -8.11
C ARG A 25 0.26 27.54 -8.28
N GLY A 26 0.05 26.74 -9.34
CA GLY A 26 -1.29 26.28 -9.71
C GLY A 26 -1.60 24.84 -9.36
N SER A 27 -0.89 23.89 -9.98
CA SER A 27 -1.32 22.49 -10.04
C SER A 27 -0.46 21.58 -9.17
N VAL A 28 0.87 21.69 -9.26
CA VAL A 28 1.78 20.83 -8.48
C VAL A 28 1.56 21.05 -6.98
N TRP A 29 1.52 22.29 -6.50
CA TRP A 29 1.26 22.53 -5.08
C TRP A 29 -0.11 22.05 -4.63
N LYS A 30 -1.17 22.15 -5.46
CA LYS A 30 -2.48 21.61 -5.08
C LYS A 30 -2.45 20.09 -4.89
N SER A 31 -1.76 19.38 -5.79
CA SER A 31 -1.57 17.93 -5.69
C SER A 31 -0.77 17.58 -4.43
N VAL A 32 0.39 18.23 -4.24
CA VAL A 32 1.27 17.98 -3.10
C VAL A 32 0.60 18.33 -1.76
N THR A 33 -0.11 19.46 -1.67
CA THR A 33 -0.82 19.85 -0.44
C THR A 33 -1.95 18.89 -0.12
N PHE A 34 -2.67 18.41 -1.14
CA PHE A 34 -3.76 17.47 -0.96
C PHE A 34 -3.24 16.12 -0.45
N GLU A 35 -2.22 15.57 -1.10
CA GLU A 35 -1.56 14.32 -0.69
C GLU A 35 -0.95 14.45 0.72
N LEU A 36 -0.27 15.57 1.02
CA LEU A 36 0.31 15.82 2.34
C LEU A 36 -0.75 15.89 3.44
N VAL A 37 -1.89 16.57 3.19
CA VAL A 37 -2.97 16.66 4.18
C VAL A 37 -3.57 15.28 4.45
N ILE A 38 -3.80 14.47 3.42
CA ILE A 38 -4.25 13.09 3.58
C ILE A 38 -3.25 12.31 4.44
N TRP A 39 -1.97 12.37 4.08
CA TRP A 39 -0.93 11.64 4.79
C TRP A 39 -0.85 12.05 6.26
N LEU A 40 -0.91 13.34 6.56
CA LEU A 40 -0.92 13.87 7.93
C LEU A 40 -2.16 13.42 8.72
N LEU A 41 -3.34 13.37 8.10
CA LEU A 41 -4.56 12.89 8.76
C LEU A 41 -4.46 11.41 9.11
N PHE A 42 -4.01 10.56 8.17
CA PHE A 42 -3.83 9.13 8.42
C PHE A 42 -2.72 8.85 9.43
N TYR A 43 -1.62 9.57 9.35
CA TYR A 43 -0.55 9.48 10.34
C TYR A 43 -1.04 9.88 11.75
N PHE A 44 -1.80 10.98 11.84
CA PHE A 44 -2.43 11.38 13.09
C PHE A 44 -3.38 10.31 13.65
N ILE A 45 -4.18 9.66 12.80
CA ILE A 45 -5.05 8.54 13.22
C ILE A 45 -4.22 7.40 13.81
N ILE A 46 -3.15 6.97 13.14
CA ILE A 46 -2.26 5.89 13.65
C ILE A 46 -1.69 6.28 15.01
N VAL A 47 -1.15 7.49 15.14
CA VAL A 47 -0.54 7.98 16.40
C VAL A 47 -1.60 8.09 17.50
N ALA A 48 -2.78 8.66 17.21
CA ALA A 48 -3.84 8.82 18.19
C ALA A 48 -4.35 7.47 18.71
N VAL A 49 -4.56 6.50 17.81
CA VAL A 49 -4.96 5.13 18.16
C VAL A 49 -3.86 4.45 18.96
N PHE A 50 -2.60 4.51 18.53
CA PHE A 50 -1.49 3.88 19.25
C PHE A 50 -1.28 4.48 20.65
N SER A 51 -1.28 5.81 20.76
CA SER A 51 -1.10 6.51 22.05
C SER A 51 -2.26 6.33 23.01
N ASN A 52 -3.48 6.07 22.52
CA ASN A 52 -4.68 5.91 23.34
C ASN A 52 -5.39 4.58 23.04
N PHE A 53 -4.61 3.51 22.86
CA PHE A 53 -5.07 2.21 22.36
C PHE A 53 -6.36 1.71 23.04
N PHE A 54 -6.35 1.70 24.38
CA PHE A 54 -7.48 1.20 25.17
C PHE A 54 -8.74 2.07 25.05
N LEU A 55 -8.59 3.38 24.83
CA LEU A 55 -9.71 4.30 24.65
C LEU A 55 -10.40 4.06 23.30
N PHE A 56 -9.60 3.89 22.24
CA PHE A 56 -10.12 3.70 20.90
C PHE A 56 -10.66 2.28 20.64
N LEU A 57 -10.37 1.32 21.52
CA LEU A 57 -10.81 -0.07 21.36
C LEU A 57 -12.35 -0.18 21.23
N HIS A 58 -13.10 0.66 21.95
CA HIS A 58 -14.56 0.71 21.84
C HIS A 58 -15.06 1.23 20.49
N HIS A 59 -14.25 2.07 19.82
CA HIS A 59 -14.54 2.64 18.50
C HIS A 59 -13.97 1.82 17.34
N ARG A 60 -13.31 0.70 17.63
CA ARG A 60 -12.71 -0.20 16.64
C ARG A 60 -13.60 -0.51 15.43
N PRO A 61 -14.88 -0.96 15.56
CA PRO A 61 -15.70 -1.29 14.39
C PRO A 61 -16.02 -0.06 13.52
N PHE A 62 -16.19 1.12 14.14
CA PHE A 62 -16.40 2.37 13.40
C PHE A 62 -15.13 2.80 12.65
N LEU A 63 -13.97 2.72 13.30
CA LEU A 63 -12.69 3.02 12.65
C LEU A 63 -12.40 2.07 11.49
N GLN A 64 -12.74 0.79 11.65
CA GLN A 64 -12.59 -0.20 10.59
C GLN A 64 -13.50 0.10 9.40
N SER A 65 -14.77 0.47 9.62
CA SER A 65 -15.69 0.81 8.53
C SER A 65 -15.27 2.08 7.78
N VAL A 66 -14.85 3.12 8.51
CA VAL A 66 -14.29 4.34 7.92
C VAL A 66 -13.05 4.02 7.10
N LEU A 67 -12.11 3.23 7.64
CA LEU A 67 -10.90 2.88 6.91
C LEU A 67 -11.19 2.07 5.65
N CYS A 68 -12.08 1.08 5.72
CA CYS A 68 -12.54 0.32 4.56
C CYS A 68 -13.17 1.23 3.49
N SER A 69 -13.97 2.23 3.89
CA SER A 69 -14.53 3.21 2.94
C SER A 69 -13.44 4.07 2.28
N MET A 70 -12.37 4.41 3.00
CA MET A 70 -11.24 5.18 2.45
C MET A 70 -10.38 4.33 1.50
N ILE A 71 -10.25 3.03 1.75
CA ILE A 71 -9.58 2.09 0.82
C ILE A 71 -10.36 1.95 -0.50
N LEU A 72 -11.67 2.20 -0.48
CA LEU A 72 -12.55 2.22 -1.66
C LEU A 72 -12.65 3.60 -2.33
N ASP A 73 -11.92 4.62 -1.86
CA ASP A 73 -12.01 5.97 -2.38
C ASP A 73 -11.63 6.05 -3.88
N PRO A 74 -12.30 6.89 -4.69
CA PRO A 74 -11.94 7.07 -6.09
C PRO A 74 -10.49 7.55 -6.30
N LYS A 75 -9.93 8.30 -5.36
CA LYS A 75 -8.58 8.86 -5.45
C LYS A 75 -7.53 7.85 -5.05
N PHE A 76 -6.48 7.75 -5.84
CA PHE A 76 -5.42 6.76 -5.63
C PHE A 76 -4.66 6.99 -4.31
N GLU A 77 -4.34 8.24 -4.01
CA GLU A 77 -3.54 8.65 -2.86
C GLU A 77 -4.26 8.36 -1.53
N VAL A 78 -5.59 8.54 -1.51
CA VAL A 78 -6.43 8.20 -0.34
C VAL A 78 -6.38 6.69 -0.07
N ARG A 79 -6.48 5.88 -1.13
CA ARG A 79 -6.44 4.41 -1.00
C ARG A 79 -5.09 3.91 -0.52
N GLU A 80 -3.99 4.44 -1.04
CA GLU A 80 -2.64 4.07 -0.59
C GLU A 80 -2.39 4.45 0.88
N ALA A 81 -2.80 5.66 1.28
CA ALA A 81 -2.67 6.12 2.66
C ALA A 81 -3.53 5.24 3.61
N ALA A 82 -4.77 4.95 3.22
CA ALA A 82 -5.66 4.10 3.98
C ALA A 82 -5.13 2.65 4.10
N ALA A 83 -4.57 2.08 3.04
CA ALA A 83 -3.96 0.76 3.07
C ALA A 83 -2.72 0.71 3.99
N THR A 84 -1.90 1.76 3.99
CA THR A 84 -0.76 1.89 4.90
C THR A 84 -1.23 1.96 6.36
N THR A 85 -2.28 2.72 6.65
CA THR A 85 -2.91 2.76 7.98
C THR A 85 -3.51 1.41 8.38
N LEU A 86 -4.15 0.70 7.46
CA LEU A 86 -4.67 -0.64 7.72
C LEU A 86 -3.57 -1.61 8.13
N SER A 87 -2.45 -1.60 7.40
CA SER A 87 -1.28 -2.42 7.74
C SER A 87 -0.76 -2.12 9.15
N GLY A 88 -0.61 -0.83 9.49
CA GLY A 88 -0.17 -0.41 10.83
C GLY A 88 -1.12 -0.82 11.95
N LEU A 89 -2.43 -0.70 11.75
CA LEU A 89 -3.45 -1.07 12.73
C LEU A 89 -3.59 -2.59 12.92
N ILE A 90 -3.32 -3.37 11.87
CA ILE A 90 -3.20 -4.83 11.99
C ILE A 90 -1.91 -5.20 12.74
N HIS A 91 -0.79 -4.58 12.37
CA HIS A 91 0.52 -4.86 12.98
C HIS A 91 0.54 -4.60 14.49
N CYS A 92 -0.15 -3.57 14.98
CA CYS A 92 -0.26 -3.30 16.41
C CYS A 92 -1.40 -4.07 17.10
N HIS A 93 -2.03 -5.04 16.43
CA HIS A 93 -3.17 -5.83 16.93
C HIS A 93 -4.40 -4.99 17.32
N PHE A 94 -4.54 -3.77 16.76
CA PHE A 94 -5.77 -2.99 16.91
C PHE A 94 -6.90 -3.59 16.08
N PHE A 95 -6.58 -4.09 14.88
CA PHE A 95 -7.47 -4.87 14.03
C PHE A 95 -6.98 -6.31 13.91
N ASP A 96 -7.89 -7.25 14.18
CA ASP A 96 -7.68 -8.67 13.92
C ASP A 96 -7.96 -8.97 12.44
N VAL A 97 -7.20 -9.91 11.89
CA VAL A 97 -7.42 -10.44 10.55
C VAL A 97 -8.19 -11.75 10.69
N ASP A 98 -9.51 -11.68 10.54
CA ASP A 98 -10.36 -12.85 10.48
C ASP A 98 -10.61 -13.30 9.02
N HIS A 99 -11.23 -14.47 8.87
CA HIS A 99 -11.56 -15.03 7.56
C HIS A 99 -12.56 -14.17 6.79
N LEU A 100 -13.49 -13.49 7.48
CA LEU A 100 -14.52 -12.63 6.85
C LEU A 100 -13.89 -11.42 6.15
N ILE A 101 -12.93 -10.77 6.79
CA ILE A 101 -12.19 -9.64 6.23
C ILE A 101 -11.35 -10.10 5.04
N ILE A 102 -10.66 -11.24 5.18
CA ILE A 102 -9.87 -11.82 4.08
C ILE A 102 -10.76 -12.13 2.87
N ASP A 103 -11.92 -12.76 3.09
CA ASP A 103 -12.87 -13.11 2.02
C ASP A 103 -13.43 -11.85 1.35
N THR A 104 -13.77 -10.82 2.13
CA THR A 104 -14.19 -9.51 1.60
C THR A 104 -13.13 -8.90 0.69
N PHE A 105 -11.86 -8.93 1.10
CA PHE A 105 -10.77 -8.39 0.27
C PHE A 105 -10.47 -9.26 -0.95
N TYR A 106 -10.67 -10.58 -0.87
CA TYR A 106 -10.63 -11.45 -2.04
C TYR A 106 -11.72 -11.10 -3.04
N GLU A 107 -12.96 -10.91 -2.59
CA GLU A 107 -14.07 -10.47 -3.44
C GLU A 107 -13.72 -9.14 -4.12
N TRP A 108 -13.26 -8.15 -3.35
CA TRP A 108 -12.84 -6.87 -3.91
C TRP A 108 -11.75 -7.04 -4.96
N SER A 109 -10.74 -7.88 -4.72
CA SER A 109 -9.64 -8.12 -5.67
C SER A 109 -10.06 -8.74 -7.01
N ARG A 110 -11.28 -9.30 -7.08
CA ARG A 110 -11.83 -9.97 -8.28
C ARG A 110 -12.90 -9.16 -9.00
N GLU A 111 -13.25 -7.99 -8.48
CA GLU A 111 -14.26 -7.09 -9.04
C GLU A 111 -13.88 -6.58 -10.44
N GLU A 112 -14.88 -6.37 -11.30
CA GLU A 112 -14.67 -5.81 -12.63
C GLU A 112 -14.29 -4.32 -12.59
N ASN A 113 -14.81 -3.60 -11.59
CA ASN A 113 -14.50 -2.19 -11.39
C ASN A 113 -13.03 -2.03 -10.96
N GLY A 114 -12.20 -1.42 -11.81
CA GLY A 114 -10.77 -1.24 -11.57
C GLY A 114 -10.43 -0.53 -10.24
N THR A 115 -11.27 0.38 -9.75
CA THR A 115 -11.06 1.05 -8.46
C THR A 115 -11.27 0.09 -7.29
N LYS A 116 -12.38 -0.66 -7.28
CA LYS A 116 -12.69 -1.65 -6.24
C LYS A 116 -11.72 -2.84 -6.30
N ARG A 117 -11.33 -3.24 -7.52
CA ARG A 117 -10.31 -4.26 -7.75
C ARG A 117 -8.99 -3.89 -7.10
N HIS A 118 -8.52 -2.68 -7.38
CA HIS A 118 -7.27 -2.19 -6.79
C HIS A 118 -7.37 -1.97 -5.28
N ALA A 119 -8.54 -1.59 -4.76
CA ALA A 119 -8.80 -1.52 -3.33
C ALA A 119 -8.61 -2.88 -2.63
N GLY A 120 -9.13 -3.96 -3.22
CA GLY A 120 -8.92 -5.33 -2.72
C GLY A 120 -7.44 -5.73 -2.73
N VAL A 121 -6.72 -5.44 -3.80
CA VAL A 121 -5.28 -5.74 -3.89
C VAL A 121 -4.45 -4.91 -2.90
N LEU A 122 -4.80 -3.64 -2.70
CA LEU A 122 -4.19 -2.80 -1.66
C LEU A 122 -4.44 -3.36 -0.26
N ALA A 123 -5.67 -3.77 0.04
CA ALA A 123 -6.04 -4.32 1.34
C ALA A 123 -5.33 -5.66 1.63
N LEU A 124 -5.26 -6.56 0.65
CA LEU A 124 -4.46 -7.79 0.74
C LEU A 124 -2.96 -7.49 0.91
N SER A 125 -2.44 -6.51 0.18
CA SER A 125 -1.05 -6.05 0.32
C SER A 125 -0.76 -5.43 1.69
N ALA A 126 -1.74 -4.77 2.30
CA ALA A 126 -1.65 -4.22 3.65
C ALA A 126 -1.58 -5.33 4.70
N ILE A 127 -2.37 -6.42 4.53
CA ILE A 127 -2.26 -7.62 5.38
C ILE A 127 -0.86 -8.20 5.28
N VAL A 128 -0.31 -8.38 4.07
CA VAL A 128 1.06 -8.91 3.90
C VAL A 128 2.11 -8.07 4.63
N GLN A 129 2.02 -6.74 4.49
CA GLN A 129 2.95 -5.82 5.14
C GLN A 129 2.76 -5.74 6.67
N ALA A 130 1.61 -6.15 7.20
CA ALA A 130 1.32 -6.14 8.63
C ALA A 130 2.00 -7.29 9.39
N PHE A 131 2.53 -8.29 8.70
CA PHE A 131 3.25 -9.43 9.30
C PHE A 131 4.72 -9.44 8.85
N PRO A 132 5.52 -8.40 9.14
CA PRO A 132 6.96 -8.49 8.91
C PRO A 132 7.53 -9.57 9.85
N TYR A 133 8.42 -10.43 9.32
CA TYR A 133 9.09 -11.49 10.09
C TYR A 133 8.21 -12.65 10.56
N SER A 134 6.99 -12.81 10.04
CA SER A 134 6.14 -13.96 10.39
C SER A 134 5.24 -14.37 9.22
N VAL A 135 4.96 -15.66 9.09
CA VAL A 135 4.08 -16.19 8.05
C VAL A 135 2.93 -16.95 8.70
N PRO A 136 1.81 -16.27 9.02
CA PRO A 136 0.57 -16.93 9.43
C PRO A 136 0.07 -17.89 8.34
N SER A 137 -0.70 -18.91 8.73
CA SER A 137 -1.17 -19.97 7.82
C SER A 137 -2.06 -19.47 6.67
N PHE A 138 -2.70 -18.31 6.80
CA PHE A 138 -3.48 -17.68 5.73
C PHE A 138 -2.63 -16.88 4.73
N LEU A 139 -1.42 -16.45 5.12
CA LEU A 139 -0.59 -15.54 4.35
C LEU A 139 -0.14 -16.12 2.98
N PRO A 140 0.24 -17.41 2.87
CA PRO A 140 0.56 -18.02 1.58
C PRO A 140 -0.55 -17.89 0.53
N LYS A 141 -1.81 -18.08 0.93
CA LYS A 141 -2.96 -17.94 0.02
C LYS A 141 -3.12 -16.50 -0.48
N ILE A 142 -2.91 -15.52 0.40
CA ILE A 142 -2.97 -14.09 0.07
C ILE A 142 -1.88 -13.75 -0.95
N LEU A 143 -0.65 -14.20 -0.71
CA LEU A 143 0.47 -14.00 -1.64
C LEU A 143 0.16 -14.59 -3.01
N MET A 144 -0.41 -15.80 -3.09
CA MET A 144 -0.80 -16.41 -4.36
C MET A 144 -1.86 -15.60 -5.12
N GLN A 145 -2.82 -15.02 -4.41
CA GLN A 145 -3.78 -14.12 -5.05
C GLN A 145 -3.10 -12.84 -5.56
N LEU A 146 -2.21 -12.22 -4.79
CA LEU A 146 -1.44 -11.06 -5.25
C LEU A 146 -0.61 -11.37 -6.49
N CYS A 147 0.00 -12.56 -6.55
CA CYS A 147 0.80 -13.00 -7.70
C CYS A 147 0.02 -12.99 -9.02
N ARG A 148 -1.30 -13.24 -8.99
CA ARG A 148 -2.18 -13.18 -10.18
C ARG A 148 -2.30 -11.78 -10.79
N HIS A 149 -2.02 -10.74 -10.01
CA HIS A 149 -2.13 -9.34 -10.42
C HIS A 149 -0.77 -8.71 -10.81
N THR A 150 0.30 -9.50 -10.88
CA THR A 150 1.65 -9.03 -11.26
C THR A 150 1.74 -8.52 -12.70
N CYS A 151 0.91 -9.08 -13.59
CA CYS A 151 0.83 -8.71 -15.01
C CYS A 151 -0.30 -7.71 -15.33
N ASP A 152 -1.04 -7.23 -14.31
CA ASP A 152 -2.08 -6.24 -14.52
C ASP A 152 -1.49 -4.87 -14.89
N LYS A 153 -2.33 -3.98 -15.45
CA LYS A 153 -1.93 -2.59 -15.74
C LYS A 153 -1.75 -1.80 -14.44
N GLN A 154 -0.97 -0.72 -14.51
CA GLN A 154 -0.87 0.26 -13.42
C GLN A 154 -2.26 0.81 -13.05
N PRO A 155 -2.54 1.06 -11.76
CA PRO A 155 -1.62 1.02 -10.61
C PRO A 155 -1.42 -0.36 -9.99
N MET A 156 -2.14 -1.39 -10.45
CA MET A 156 -2.19 -2.71 -9.81
C MET A 156 -0.82 -3.38 -9.70
N GLN A 157 -0.11 -3.47 -10.81
CA GLN A 157 1.21 -4.08 -10.85
C GLN A 157 2.19 -3.37 -9.90
N GLY A 158 2.16 -2.04 -9.83
CA GLY A 158 3.02 -1.27 -8.92
C GLY A 158 2.78 -1.65 -7.46
N THR A 159 1.51 -1.72 -7.04
CA THR A 159 1.10 -2.14 -5.70
C THR A 159 1.57 -3.55 -5.35
N VAL A 160 1.35 -4.51 -6.26
CA VAL A 160 1.74 -5.92 -6.05
C VAL A 160 3.25 -6.08 -5.97
N LYS A 161 4.00 -5.47 -6.91
CA LYS A 161 5.46 -5.55 -6.93
C LYS A 161 6.05 -4.96 -5.64
N LYS A 162 5.52 -3.83 -5.15
CA LYS A 162 5.91 -3.23 -3.87
C LYS A 162 5.67 -4.20 -2.71
N ALA A 163 4.47 -4.79 -2.62
CA ALA A 163 4.12 -5.72 -1.56
C ALA A 163 5.02 -6.98 -1.55
N LEU A 164 5.25 -7.59 -2.71
CA LEU A 164 6.11 -8.77 -2.87
C LEU A 164 7.58 -8.45 -2.55
N SER A 165 8.07 -7.28 -2.96
CA SER A 165 9.42 -6.82 -2.64
C SER A 165 9.61 -6.60 -1.13
N GLU A 166 8.63 -5.98 -0.45
CA GLU A 166 8.67 -5.78 1.01
C GLU A 166 8.55 -7.11 1.78
N PHE A 167 7.73 -8.05 1.30
CA PHE A 167 7.67 -9.39 1.87
C PHE A 167 9.02 -10.10 1.77
N LYS A 168 9.62 -10.13 0.56
CA LYS A 168 10.94 -10.72 0.34
C LYS A 168 11.99 -10.10 1.26
N ARG A 169 12.01 -8.76 1.35
CA ARG A 169 12.96 -8.02 2.19
C ARG A 169 12.84 -8.37 3.67
N THR A 170 11.62 -8.49 4.20
CA THR A 170 11.37 -8.72 5.64
C THR A 170 11.47 -10.18 6.06
N HIS A 171 11.41 -11.14 5.12
CA HIS A 171 11.43 -12.58 5.43
C HIS A 171 12.73 -13.27 5.01
N GLN A 172 13.71 -12.54 4.46
CA GLN A 172 14.94 -13.12 3.92
C GLN A 172 15.80 -13.80 4.99
N ASP A 173 15.95 -13.18 6.17
CA ASP A 173 16.86 -13.68 7.22
C ASP A 173 16.41 -15.06 7.76
N ASN A 174 15.11 -15.23 7.99
CA ASN A 174 14.51 -16.47 8.50
C ASN A 174 13.79 -17.27 7.40
N TRP A 175 14.20 -17.12 6.13
CA TRP A 175 13.50 -17.75 5.01
C TRP A 175 13.45 -19.27 5.11
N HIS A 176 14.45 -19.89 5.74
CA HIS A 176 14.51 -21.34 5.95
C HIS A 176 13.35 -21.87 6.82
N GLU A 177 12.86 -21.08 7.78
CA GLU A 177 11.68 -21.39 8.58
C GLU A 177 10.39 -20.98 7.84
N HIS A 178 10.36 -19.76 7.30
CA HIS A 178 9.18 -19.20 6.65
C HIS A 178 8.71 -20.03 5.44
N LYS A 179 9.65 -20.57 4.64
CA LYS A 179 9.32 -21.41 3.49
C LYS A 179 8.54 -22.68 3.85
N MET A 180 8.62 -23.15 5.11
CA MET A 180 7.89 -24.34 5.57
C MET A 180 6.38 -24.13 5.64
N GLN A 181 5.91 -22.88 5.58
CA GLN A 181 4.48 -22.54 5.54
C GLN A 181 3.89 -22.60 4.13
N PHE A 182 4.70 -22.82 3.10
CA PHE A 182 4.30 -22.82 1.70
C PHE A 182 4.36 -24.23 1.11
N SER A 183 3.50 -24.52 0.14
CA SER A 183 3.66 -25.73 -0.69
C SER A 183 4.79 -25.54 -1.72
N GLU A 184 5.30 -26.64 -2.28
CA GLU A 184 6.32 -26.58 -3.33
C GLU A 184 5.88 -25.75 -4.55
N ASP A 185 4.62 -25.91 -4.98
CA ASP A 185 4.04 -25.10 -6.06
C ASP A 185 4.03 -23.60 -5.75
N GLN A 186 3.69 -23.22 -4.51
CA GLN A 186 3.67 -21.81 -4.09
C GLN A 186 5.08 -21.22 -4.05
N LEU A 187 6.06 -21.99 -3.55
CA LEU A 187 7.46 -21.58 -3.52
C LEU A 187 8.03 -21.41 -4.93
N SER A 188 7.65 -22.28 -5.87
CA SER A 188 8.04 -22.18 -7.28
C SER A 188 7.61 -20.83 -7.87
N ILE A 189 6.33 -20.49 -7.72
CA ILE A 189 5.75 -19.21 -8.21
C ILE A 189 6.45 -18.00 -7.58
N LEU A 190 6.67 -18.03 -6.25
CA LEU A 190 7.35 -16.93 -5.56
C LEU A 190 8.80 -16.78 -6.01
N THR A 191 9.50 -17.89 -6.25
CA THR A 191 10.90 -17.87 -6.69
C THR A 191 11.02 -17.23 -8.06
N ASP A 192 10.17 -17.60 -9.02
CA ASP A 192 10.15 -17.01 -10.36
C ASP A 192 9.95 -15.48 -10.31
N LEU A 193 9.03 -15.02 -9.45
CA LEU A 193 8.74 -13.59 -9.28
C LEU A 193 9.87 -12.85 -8.54
N PHE A 194 10.54 -13.49 -7.58
CA PHE A 194 11.62 -12.87 -6.81
C PHE A 194 12.95 -12.81 -7.55
N VAL A 195 13.15 -13.62 -8.58
CA VAL A 195 14.32 -13.56 -9.47
C VAL A 195 14.16 -12.43 -10.49
N SER A 196 12.93 -12.11 -10.90
CA SER A 196 12.66 -11.03 -11.86
C SER A 196 13.10 -9.68 -11.30
N PRO A 197 14.10 -9.03 -11.92
CA PRO A 197 14.49 -7.71 -11.47
C PRO A 197 13.41 -6.69 -11.78
N ASN A 198 13.18 -5.75 -10.86
CA ASN A 198 12.14 -4.71 -10.96
C ASN A 198 12.23 -3.80 -12.21
N TYR A 199 13.22 -3.98 -13.09
CA TYR A 199 13.50 -3.16 -14.27
C TYR A 199 13.00 -3.73 -15.61
N TYR A 200 12.47 -4.95 -15.67
CA TYR A 200 11.83 -5.43 -16.91
C TYR A 200 10.32 -5.14 -16.88
N VAL A 201 9.88 -4.31 -17.84
CA VAL A 201 8.48 -3.95 -18.15
C VAL A 201 8.03 -4.76 -19.36
#